data_AF-A0A369CGR8-F1
#
_entry.id   AF-A0A369CGR8-F1
#
_cell.length_a   1.000
_cell.length_b   1.000
_cell.length_c   1.000
_cell.angle_alpha   90.00
_cell.angle_beta   90.00
_cell.angle_gamma   90.00
#
_symmetry.space_group_name_H-M   'P 1'
#
loop_
_entity.id
_entity.type
_entity.pdbx_description
1 polymer ?
#
loop_
_entity_poly.entity_id
_entity_poly.type
_entity_poly.pdbx_seq_one_letter_code
_entity_poly.pdbx_strand_id
1 'polypeptide(L)'
;MNTTRRFLLLPMLLLLSACVTINIYFPAAAAEKAADRIIQDVWGEQPPGQTAPEEGKTPESPAPDKSSALTPGWRQAALALLLTRAIPGAHAAEADIDISTPAIRRIQDAMKQRHERLESYYASGAIGVTKDALVAIHDPKAVPLQARNELKQLLADENRDRQALYAEIARANGHPEWTDQIRDTFAQRWADNARQRGWWYQDGSGAWRR
;
A
#
# COMPACT_ATOMS: atom_id res chain seq x y z
N MET A 1 -34.04 -33.25 -31.93
CA MET A 1 -32.80 -32.49 -32.28
C MET A 1 -32.37 -31.48 -31.20
N ASN A 2 -32.96 -31.48 -29.98
CA ASN A 2 -32.67 -30.44 -28.97
C ASN A 2 -31.82 -30.95 -27.78
N THR A 3 -31.63 -32.26 -27.66
CA THR A 3 -30.88 -32.92 -26.57
C THR A 3 -29.36 -32.86 -26.79
N THR A 4 -28.89 -33.00 -28.03
CA THR A 4 -27.46 -32.93 -28.38
C THR A 4 -26.88 -31.52 -28.21
N ARG A 5 -27.69 -30.48 -28.47
CA ARG A 5 -27.29 -29.07 -28.28
C ARG A 5 -27.17 -28.71 -26.80
N ARG A 6 -27.96 -29.34 -25.91
CA ARG A 6 -27.88 -29.17 -24.46
C ARG A 6 -26.66 -29.88 -23.85
N PHE A 7 -26.28 -31.04 -24.39
CA PHE A 7 -25.09 -31.78 -23.95
C PHE A 7 -23.76 -31.09 -24.31
N LEU A 8 -23.75 -30.26 -25.36
CA LEU A 8 -22.57 -29.50 -25.79
C LEU A 8 -22.41 -28.15 -25.06
N LEU A 9 -23.50 -27.59 -24.52
CA LEU A 9 -23.46 -26.31 -23.79
C LEU A 9 -22.94 -26.44 -22.35
N LEU A 10 -23.13 -27.61 -21.71
CA LEU A 10 -22.69 -27.87 -20.34
C LEU A 10 -21.16 -27.90 -20.16
N PRO A 11 -20.36 -28.60 -20.99
CA PRO A 11 -18.89 -28.59 -20.85
C PRO A 11 -18.27 -27.24 -21.23
N MET A 12 -18.90 -26.49 -22.15
CA MET A 12 -18.44 -25.15 -22.54
C MET A 12 -18.57 -24.13 -21.40
N LEU A 13 -19.62 -24.24 -20.57
CA LEU A 13 -19.82 -23.39 -19.39
C LEU A 13 -18.83 -23.71 -18.25
N LEU A 14 -18.41 -24.98 -18.13
CA LEU A 14 -17.40 -25.44 -17.15
C LEU A 14 -15.96 -25.04 -17.52
N LEU A 15 -15.65 -24.88 -18.81
CA LEU A 15 -14.33 -24.42 -19.26
C LEU A 15 -14.07 -22.94 -18.95
N LEU A 16 -15.12 -22.13 -18.81
CA LEU A 16 -15.04 -20.71 -18.44
C LEU A 16 -14.73 -20.47 -16.95
N SER A 17 -14.96 -21.45 -16.06
CA SER A 17 -14.66 -21.34 -14.63
C SER A 17 -13.23 -21.76 -14.26
N ALA A 18 -12.43 -22.24 -15.21
CA ALA A 18 -11.07 -22.71 -14.96
C ALA A 18 -9.98 -21.63 -15.13
N CYS A 19 -10.34 -20.45 -15.64
CA CYS A 19 -9.46 -19.28 -15.59
C CYS A 19 -9.44 -18.71 -14.17
N VAL A 20 -8.83 -19.44 -13.22
CA VAL A 20 -8.27 -18.79 -12.04
C VAL A 20 -7.17 -17.90 -12.57
N THR A 21 -7.46 -16.60 -12.66
CA THR A 21 -6.44 -15.57 -12.84
C THR A 21 -5.56 -15.62 -11.60
N ILE A 22 -4.54 -16.50 -11.60
CA ILE A 22 -3.49 -16.45 -10.58
C ILE A 22 -2.92 -15.04 -10.72
N ASN A 23 -3.17 -14.20 -9.72
CA ASN A 23 -2.78 -12.81 -9.74
C ASN A 23 -1.28 -12.73 -9.45
N ILE A 24 -0.45 -13.00 -10.47
CA ILE A 24 1.03 -12.88 -10.42
C ILE A 24 1.44 -11.40 -10.57
N TYR A 25 0.64 -10.47 -10.06
CA TYR A 25 0.94 -9.04 -10.11
C TYR A 25 1.15 -8.53 -8.69
N PHE A 26 2.06 -7.56 -8.56
CA PHE A 26 2.39 -6.91 -7.30
C PHE A 26 1.14 -6.26 -6.68
N PRO A 27 0.73 -6.63 -5.45
CA PRO A 27 -0.49 -6.12 -4.83
C PRO A 27 -0.27 -4.72 -4.24
N ALA A 28 -0.16 -3.72 -5.10
CA ALA A 28 0.21 -2.35 -4.73
C ALA A 28 -0.63 -1.77 -3.59
N ALA A 29 -1.95 -1.92 -3.62
CA ALA A 29 -2.83 -1.42 -2.56
C ALA A 29 -2.58 -2.08 -1.19
N ALA A 30 -2.23 -3.37 -1.16
CA ALA A 30 -1.87 -4.05 0.07
C ALA A 30 -0.49 -3.60 0.58
N ALA A 31 0.46 -3.38 -0.34
CA ALA A 31 1.77 -2.82 -0.02
C ALA A 31 1.67 -1.39 0.53
N GLU A 32 0.77 -0.55 -0.01
CA GLU A 32 0.49 0.80 0.51
C GLU A 32 -0.05 0.74 1.95
N LYS A 33 -1.07 -0.10 2.20
CA LYS A 33 -1.62 -0.32 3.55
C LYS A 33 -0.55 -0.84 4.52
N ALA A 34 0.30 -1.76 4.08
CA ALA A 34 1.40 -2.28 4.88
C ALA A 34 2.45 -1.21 5.19
N ALA A 35 2.80 -0.38 4.21
CA ALA A 35 3.71 0.73 4.38
C ALA A 35 3.18 1.74 5.40
N ASP A 36 1.90 2.12 5.31
CA ASP A 36 1.30 3.06 6.26
C ASP A 36 1.35 2.55 7.70
N ARG A 37 1.01 1.28 7.90
CA ARG A 37 1.06 0.66 9.23
C ARG A 37 2.48 0.69 9.81
N ILE A 38 3.48 0.36 9.00
CA ILE A 38 4.88 0.38 9.42
C ILE A 38 5.34 1.81 9.70
N ILE A 39 5.00 2.76 8.83
CA ILE A 39 5.38 4.17 8.99
C ILE A 39 4.76 4.73 10.27
N GLN A 40 3.49 4.45 10.55
CA GLN A 40 2.80 4.86 11.78
C GLN A 40 3.43 4.23 13.02
N ASP A 41 3.85 2.97 12.98
CA ASP A 41 4.53 2.34 14.12
C ASP A 41 5.91 2.95 14.39
N VAL A 42 6.66 3.28 13.34
CA VAL A 42 8.03 3.82 13.44
C VAL A 42 8.05 5.32 13.75
N TRP A 43 7.20 6.13 13.13
CA TRP A 43 7.12 7.60 13.32
C TRP A 43 6.04 8.04 14.30
N GLY A 44 5.27 7.09 14.84
CA GLY A 44 4.14 7.37 15.73
C GLY A 44 2.90 7.90 14.97
N GLU A 45 1.81 8.06 15.71
CA GLU A 45 0.59 8.68 15.18
C GLU A 45 0.80 10.15 14.85
N GLN A 46 0.06 10.65 13.87
CA GLN A 46 0.07 12.08 13.56
C GLN A 46 -0.58 12.88 14.71
N PRO A 47 -0.08 14.09 15.01
CA PRO A 47 -0.84 15.04 15.83
C PRO A 47 -2.23 15.26 15.23
N PRO A 48 -3.31 15.24 16.01
CA PRO A 48 -4.66 15.43 15.49
C PRO A 48 -4.79 16.85 14.93
N GLY A 49 -4.76 16.97 13.60
CA GLY A 49 -4.81 18.28 12.95
C GLY A 49 -4.58 18.33 11.44
N GLN A 50 -4.39 17.20 10.76
CA GLN A 50 -4.35 17.12 9.29
C GLN A 50 -4.45 15.66 8.82
N THR A 51 -5.55 14.99 9.18
CA THR A 51 -6.10 14.03 8.24
C THR A 51 -6.56 14.84 7.04
N ALA A 52 -5.77 14.83 5.97
CA ALA A 52 -6.35 15.00 4.64
C ALA A 52 -7.56 14.04 4.61
N PRO A 53 -8.76 14.50 4.23
CA PRO A 53 -9.92 13.63 4.24
C PRO A 53 -9.53 12.35 3.49
N GLU A 54 -9.63 11.21 4.18
CA GLU A 54 -9.94 9.99 3.47
C GLU A 54 -11.17 10.36 2.65
N GLU A 55 -10.96 10.60 1.36
CA GLU A 55 -12.00 10.38 0.37
C GLU A 55 -12.44 8.96 0.65
N GLY A 56 -13.53 8.87 1.39
CA GLY A 56 -14.25 7.65 1.57
C GLY A 56 -14.53 7.16 0.17
N LYS A 57 -13.74 6.18 -0.29
CA LYS A 57 -14.22 5.15 -1.18
C LYS A 57 -15.28 4.40 -0.39
N THR A 58 -16.43 5.05 -0.32
CA THR A 58 -17.73 4.43 -0.26
C THR A 58 -17.64 3.27 -1.26
N PRO A 59 -17.94 2.02 -0.86
CA PRO A 59 -18.26 1.01 -1.86
C PRO A 59 -19.34 1.65 -2.72
N GLU A 60 -19.03 1.87 -3.99
CA GLU A 60 -19.99 2.35 -4.98
C GLU A 60 -21.09 1.30 -5.08
N SER A 61 -22.08 1.43 -4.19
CA SER A 61 -23.41 0.91 -4.43
C SER A 61 -23.87 1.68 -5.66
N PRO A 62 -24.16 1.01 -6.79
CA PRO A 62 -24.58 1.71 -7.98
C PRO A 62 -25.85 2.51 -7.63
N ALA A 63 -25.76 3.83 -7.78
CA ALA A 63 -26.93 4.68 -7.68
C ALA A 63 -27.95 4.20 -8.73
N PRO A 64 -29.25 4.18 -8.40
CA PRO A 64 -30.26 3.77 -9.35
C PRO A 64 -30.33 4.82 -10.46
N ASP A 65 -29.94 4.42 -11.67
CA ASP A 65 -30.21 5.18 -12.88
C ASP A 65 -31.70 5.52 -12.92
N LYS A 66 -31.99 6.82 -13.03
CA LYS A 66 -33.31 7.32 -13.43
C LYS A 66 -33.52 7.03 -14.91
N SER A 67 -33.76 5.77 -15.22
CA SER A 67 -34.19 5.32 -16.55
C SER A 67 -35.61 4.79 -16.44
N SER A 68 -36.49 5.33 -17.27
CA SER A 68 -37.92 5.04 -17.44
C SER A 68 -38.41 3.70 -16.86
N ALA A 69 -39.39 3.81 -15.96
CA ALA A 69 -40.17 2.69 -15.46
C ALA A 69 -40.82 1.90 -16.62
N LEU A 70 -40.29 0.70 -16.88
CA LEU A 70 -41.08 -0.44 -17.32
C LEU A 70 -41.08 -1.42 -16.14
N THR A 71 -42.21 -1.49 -15.45
CA THR A 71 -42.44 -2.43 -14.35
C THR A 71 -42.22 -3.86 -14.86
N PRO A 72 -41.22 -4.61 -14.34
CA PRO A 72 -41.03 -5.99 -14.73
C PRO A 72 -42.19 -6.81 -14.15
N GLY A 73 -42.90 -7.58 -14.98
CA GLY A 73 -43.90 -8.51 -14.48
C GLY A 73 -43.26 -9.52 -13.50
N TRP A 74 -44.05 -10.09 -12.58
CA TRP A 74 -43.60 -11.02 -11.53
C TRP A 74 -42.67 -12.15 -12.01
N ARG A 75 -42.78 -12.55 -13.28
CA ARG A 75 -41.91 -13.53 -13.94
C ARG A 75 -40.46 -13.06 -14.10
N GLN A 76 -40.22 -11.77 -14.36
CA GLN A 76 -38.88 -11.20 -14.52
C GLN A 76 -38.22 -10.96 -13.16
N ALA A 77 -38.99 -10.58 -12.13
CA ALA A 77 -38.52 -10.45 -10.76
C ALA A 77 -38.10 -11.81 -10.17
N ALA A 78 -38.88 -12.88 -10.42
CA ALA A 78 -38.54 -14.22 -10.00
C ALA A 78 -37.25 -14.73 -10.69
N LEU A 79 -37.05 -14.41 -11.96
CA LEU A 79 -35.83 -14.78 -12.70
C LEU A 79 -34.59 -14.04 -12.18
N ALA A 80 -34.71 -12.74 -11.86
CA ALA A 80 -33.62 -11.96 -11.28
C ALA A 80 -33.21 -12.47 -9.89
N LEU A 81 -34.17 -12.89 -9.06
CA LEU A 81 -33.91 -13.47 -7.73
C LEU A 81 -33.21 -14.84 -7.80
N LEU A 82 -33.50 -15.62 -8.85
CA LEU A 82 -32.83 -16.89 -9.11
C LEU A 82 -31.41 -16.68 -9.64
N LEU A 83 -31.18 -15.67 -10.49
CA LEU A 83 -29.86 -15.34 -11.04
C LEU A 83 -28.91 -14.81 -9.95
N THR A 84 -29.37 -13.99 -9.01
CA THR A 84 -28.53 -13.50 -7.90
C THR A 84 -28.20 -14.57 -6.86
N ARG A 85 -29.04 -15.59 -6.69
CA ARG A 85 -28.74 -16.73 -5.82
C ARG A 85 -27.85 -17.79 -6.48
N ALA A 86 -27.76 -17.79 -7.81
CA ALA A 86 -26.94 -18.71 -8.60
C ALA A 86 -25.52 -18.19 -8.89
N ILE A 87 -25.25 -16.91 -8.68
CA ILE A 87 -23.93 -16.30 -8.84
C ILE A 87 -23.37 -16.01 -7.44
N PRO A 88 -22.46 -16.85 -6.90
CA PRO A 88 -21.69 -16.45 -5.72
C PRO A 88 -21.01 -15.13 -6.08
N GLY A 89 -21.22 -14.09 -5.27
CA GLY A 89 -20.45 -12.85 -5.43
C GLY A 89 -18.97 -13.23 -5.41
N ALA A 90 -18.26 -12.98 -6.51
CA ALA A 90 -16.83 -13.20 -6.58
C ALA A 90 -16.16 -12.22 -5.61
N HIS A 91 -15.98 -12.64 -4.36
CA HIS A 91 -15.13 -11.95 -3.41
C HIS A 91 -13.72 -12.24 -3.90
N ALA A 92 -13.17 -11.34 -4.71
CA ALA A 92 -11.75 -11.34 -4.99
C ALA A 92 -11.06 -11.18 -3.64
N ALA A 93 -10.42 -12.24 -3.16
CA ALA A 93 -9.54 -12.14 -2.01
C ALA A 93 -8.44 -11.14 -2.40
N GLU A 94 -8.42 -9.95 -1.80
CA GLU A 94 -7.29 -9.03 -1.93
C GLU A 94 -6.05 -9.78 -1.43
N ALA A 95 -5.01 -9.85 -2.27
CA ALA A 95 -3.74 -10.39 -1.84
C ALA A 95 -3.20 -9.50 -0.71
N ASP A 96 -2.90 -10.09 0.45
CA ASP A 96 -2.37 -9.39 1.62
C ASP A 96 -0.84 -9.42 1.61
N ILE A 97 -0.21 -8.35 2.12
CA ILE A 97 1.25 -8.29 2.31
C ILE A 97 1.55 -8.59 3.78
N ASP A 98 2.17 -9.74 4.03
CA ASP A 98 2.58 -10.13 5.37
C ASP A 98 3.78 -9.29 5.84
N ILE A 99 3.55 -8.56 6.93
CA ILE A 99 4.55 -7.76 7.65
C ILE A 99 4.76 -8.24 9.09
N SER A 100 4.20 -9.39 9.44
CA SER A 100 4.09 -9.87 10.83
C SER A 100 5.26 -10.75 11.27
N THR A 101 6.24 -10.99 10.40
CA THR A 101 7.36 -11.88 10.68
C THR A 101 8.28 -11.34 11.78
N PRO A 102 8.95 -12.22 12.56
CA PRO A 102 9.90 -11.77 13.59
C PRO A 102 11.07 -10.95 13.02
N ALA A 103 11.47 -11.17 11.77
CA ALA A 103 12.53 -10.41 11.12
C ALA A 103 12.10 -8.97 10.85
N ILE A 104 10.91 -8.78 10.27
CA ILE A 104 10.37 -7.45 9.97
C ILE A 104 10.12 -6.67 11.27
N ARG A 105 9.61 -7.32 12.32
CA ARG A 105 9.43 -6.69 13.65
C ARG A 105 10.74 -6.16 14.23
N ARG A 106 11.82 -6.95 14.21
CA ARG A 106 13.14 -6.50 14.70
C ARG A 106 13.67 -5.27 13.95
N ILE A 107 13.44 -5.21 12.65
CA ILE A 107 13.82 -4.06 11.83
C ILE A 107 12.99 -2.83 12.22
N GLN A 108 11.66 -2.98 12.36
CA GLN A 108 10.77 -1.90 12.82
C GLN A 108 11.18 -1.38 14.21
N ASP A 109 11.46 -2.27 15.16
CA ASP A 109 11.90 -1.89 16.51
C ASP A 109 13.20 -1.07 16.46
N ALA A 110 14.16 -1.49 15.65
CA ALA A 110 15.43 -0.78 15.47
C ALA A 110 15.23 0.60 14.83
N MET A 111 14.38 0.70 13.80
CA MET A 111 14.03 1.97 13.15
C MET A 111 13.29 2.90 14.12
N LYS A 112 12.35 2.38 14.91
CA LYS A 112 11.57 3.14 15.91
C LYS A 112 12.46 3.74 16.98
N GLN A 113 13.35 2.95 17.57
CA GLN A 113 14.33 3.45 18.55
C GLN A 113 15.25 4.52 17.96
N ARG A 114 15.63 4.38 16.68
CA ARG A 114 16.47 5.36 15.98
C ARG A 114 15.71 6.64 15.68
N HIS A 115 14.42 6.52 15.39
CA HIS A 115 13.56 7.65 15.04
C HIS A 115 13.53 8.71 16.14
N GLU A 116 13.54 8.31 17.42
CA GLU A 116 13.62 9.23 18.57
C GLU A 116 14.78 10.23 18.46
N ARG A 117 15.90 9.82 17.85
CA ARG A 117 17.07 10.68 17.63
C ARG A 117 16.99 11.45 16.31
N LEU A 118 16.40 10.83 15.28
CA LEU A 118 16.26 11.41 13.95
C LEU A 118 15.18 12.51 13.87
N GLU A 119 14.15 12.44 14.72
CA GLU A 119 13.00 13.34 14.70
C GLU A 119 13.40 14.82 14.75
N SER A 120 14.33 15.18 15.65
CA SER A 120 14.82 16.57 15.77
C SER A 120 15.50 17.08 14.49
N TYR A 121 16.14 16.21 13.71
CA TYR A 121 16.77 16.56 12.44
C TYR A 121 15.75 16.68 11.30
N TYR A 122 14.66 15.91 11.32
CA TYR A 122 13.54 16.12 10.41
C TYR A 122 12.84 17.44 10.71
N ALA A 123 12.57 17.72 11.98
CA ALA A 123 11.90 18.94 12.43
C ALA A 123 12.71 20.21 12.08
N SER A 124 14.03 20.17 12.21
CA SER A 124 14.92 21.28 11.81
C SER A 124 15.11 21.41 10.30
N GLY A 125 14.71 20.38 9.54
CA GLY A 125 14.91 20.29 8.09
C GLY A 125 16.35 19.99 7.67
N ALA A 126 17.19 19.52 8.61
CA ALA A 126 18.52 19.04 8.33
C ALA A 126 18.51 17.78 7.45
N ILE A 127 17.50 16.92 7.63
CA ILE A 127 17.33 15.69 6.85
C ILE A 127 15.94 15.63 6.24
N GLY A 128 15.80 14.75 5.25
CA GLY A 128 14.52 14.46 4.61
C GLY A 128 14.50 13.10 3.94
N VAL A 129 13.33 12.70 3.50
CA VAL A 129 13.11 11.44 2.77
C VAL A 129 13.46 11.62 1.29
N THR A 130 14.17 10.68 0.72
CA THR A 130 14.56 10.65 -0.70
C THR A 130 13.52 9.92 -1.55
N LYS A 131 13.57 10.13 -2.87
CA LYS A 131 12.69 9.44 -3.83
C LYS A 131 12.88 7.92 -3.86
N ASP A 132 13.98 7.42 -3.28
CA ASP A 132 14.35 6.00 -3.22
C ASP A 132 13.95 5.37 -1.87
N ALA A 133 13.02 6.01 -1.14
CA ALA A 133 12.53 5.62 0.18
C ALA A 133 13.59 5.66 1.30
N LEU A 134 14.76 6.25 1.06
CA LEU A 134 15.85 6.40 2.04
C LEU A 134 15.84 7.79 2.70
N VAL A 135 16.75 8.04 3.63
CA VAL A 135 16.92 9.32 4.32
C VAL A 135 18.27 9.94 3.95
N ALA A 136 18.28 11.24 3.69
CA ALA A 136 19.49 11.98 3.35
C ALA A 136 19.53 13.34 4.04
N ILE A 137 20.74 13.93 4.09
CA ILE A 137 20.91 15.33 4.51
C ILE A 137 20.32 16.23 3.43
N HIS A 138 19.34 17.05 3.82
CA HIS A 138 18.75 18.10 3.00
C HIS A 138 19.55 19.40 3.16
N ASP A 139 19.74 19.87 4.40
CA ASP A 139 20.51 21.08 4.71
C ASP A 139 21.69 20.78 5.67
N PRO A 140 22.92 20.67 5.15
CA PRO A 140 24.10 20.47 5.98
C PRO A 140 24.40 21.63 6.96
N LYS A 141 23.87 22.83 6.72
CA LYS A 141 24.07 24.00 7.59
C LYS A 141 23.17 23.93 8.83
N ALA A 142 22.05 23.21 8.75
CA ALA A 142 21.17 22.94 9.88
C ALA A 142 21.73 21.87 10.85
N VAL A 143 22.87 21.24 10.53
CA VAL A 143 23.52 20.22 11.38
C VAL A 143 24.70 20.82 12.17
N PRO A 144 24.64 20.87 13.51
CA PRO A 144 25.76 21.31 14.35
C PRO A 144 27.03 20.51 14.09
N LEU A 145 28.20 21.16 14.11
CA LEU A 145 29.48 20.52 13.77
C LEU A 145 29.75 19.28 14.63
N GLN A 146 29.47 19.32 15.94
CA GLN A 146 29.71 18.17 16.82
C GLN A 146 28.78 16.97 16.51
N ALA A 147 27.60 17.22 15.94
CA ALA A 147 26.60 16.20 15.67
C ALA A 147 26.77 15.51 14.30
N ARG A 148 27.61 16.03 13.41
CA ARG A 148 27.70 15.56 12.01
C ARG A 148 28.12 14.10 11.87
N ASN A 149 29.06 13.64 12.69
CA ASN A 149 29.53 12.25 12.62
C ASN A 149 28.46 11.29 13.14
N GLU A 150 27.80 11.65 14.22
CA GLU A 150 26.67 10.89 14.77
C GLU A 150 25.53 10.79 13.75
N LEU A 151 25.11 11.91 13.16
CA LEU A 151 24.05 11.93 12.15
C LEU A 151 24.39 11.05 10.95
N LYS A 152 25.63 11.07 10.47
CA LYS A 152 26.06 10.18 9.37
C LYS A 152 25.89 8.70 9.72
N GLN A 153 26.20 8.30 10.94
CA GLN A 153 26.01 6.91 11.38
C GLN A 153 24.52 6.58 11.50
N LEU A 154 23.73 7.47 12.09
CA LEU A 154 22.28 7.30 12.18
C LEU A 154 21.63 7.12 10.79
N LEU A 155 22.03 7.92 9.80
CA LEU A 155 21.53 7.81 8.44
C LEU A 155 21.99 6.52 7.75
N ALA A 156 23.23 6.08 7.98
CA ALA A 156 23.73 4.83 7.43
C ALA A 156 22.95 3.62 8.00
N ASP A 157 22.74 3.58 9.32
CA ASP A 157 21.98 2.53 9.98
C ASP A 157 20.50 2.55 9.56
N GLU A 158 19.87 3.73 9.52
CA GLU A 158 18.48 3.89 9.05
C GLU A 158 18.30 3.37 7.62
N ASN A 159 19.21 3.75 6.71
CA ASN A 159 19.10 3.34 5.31
C ASN A 159 19.40 1.86 5.11
N ARG A 160 20.31 1.28 5.90
CA ARG A 160 20.51 -0.18 5.92
C ARG A 160 19.25 -0.90 6.36
N ASP A 161 18.62 -0.44 7.42
CA ASP A 161 17.42 -1.07 7.97
C ASP A 161 16.21 -0.93 7.02
N ARG A 162 16.05 0.23 6.36
CA ARG A 162 15.02 0.43 5.31
C ARG A 162 15.21 -0.52 4.12
N GLN A 163 16.44 -0.65 3.62
CA GLN A 163 16.73 -1.59 2.53
C GLN A 163 16.47 -3.04 2.93
N ALA A 164 16.87 -3.42 4.15
CA ALA A 164 16.57 -4.73 4.70
C ALA A 164 15.07 -4.96 4.85
N LEU A 165 14.31 -3.95 5.30
CA LEU A 165 12.86 -4.03 5.43
C LEU A 165 12.20 -4.38 4.10
N TYR A 166 12.54 -3.69 3.02
CA TYR A 166 11.92 -3.93 1.70
C TYR A 166 12.22 -5.34 1.19
N ALA A 167 13.48 -5.78 1.31
CA ALA A 167 13.88 -7.12 0.91
C ALA A 167 13.22 -8.21 1.78
N GLU A 168 13.04 -7.95 3.07
CA GLU A 168 12.42 -8.89 4.01
C GLU A 168 10.91 -9.01 3.79
N ILE A 169 10.21 -7.91 3.50
CA ILE A 169 8.79 -7.96 3.10
C ILE A 169 8.65 -8.77 1.81
N ALA A 170 9.49 -8.51 0.80
CA ALA A 170 9.48 -9.26 -0.46
C ALA A 170 9.67 -10.77 -0.22
N ARG A 171 10.69 -11.12 0.57
CA ARG A 171 11.01 -12.51 0.92
C ARG A 171 9.92 -13.20 1.74
N ALA A 172 9.37 -12.52 2.75
CA ALA A 172 8.31 -13.06 3.60
C ALA A 172 7.04 -13.39 2.80
N ASN A 173 6.79 -12.63 1.74
CA ASN A 173 5.66 -12.83 0.84
C ASN A 173 5.97 -13.78 -0.33
N GLY A 174 7.13 -14.44 -0.34
CA GLY A 174 7.49 -15.41 -1.37
C GLY A 174 7.88 -14.81 -2.72
N HIS A 175 8.06 -13.49 -2.77
CA HIS A 175 8.35 -12.73 -4.00
C HIS A 175 9.55 -11.78 -3.82
N PRO A 176 10.80 -12.30 -3.70
CA PRO A 176 11.99 -11.46 -3.57
C PRO A 176 12.14 -10.41 -4.69
N GLU A 177 11.61 -10.70 -5.88
CA GLU A 177 11.56 -9.81 -7.04
C GLU A 177 10.74 -8.53 -6.81
N TRP A 178 9.84 -8.51 -5.82
CA TRP A 178 9.04 -7.33 -5.49
C TRP A 178 9.80 -6.27 -4.70
N THR A 179 11.06 -6.50 -4.33
CA THR A 179 11.83 -5.58 -3.49
C THR A 179 11.82 -4.14 -4.02
N ASP A 180 12.04 -3.93 -5.32
CA ASP A 180 12.03 -2.59 -5.93
C ASP A 180 10.62 -1.98 -5.93
N GLN A 181 9.58 -2.76 -6.24
CA GLN A 181 8.20 -2.28 -6.23
C GLN A 181 7.74 -1.90 -4.81
N ILE A 182 8.13 -2.68 -3.81
CA ILE A 182 7.90 -2.36 -2.39
C ILE A 182 8.62 -1.07 -2.03
N ARG A 183 9.90 -0.92 -2.40
CA ARG A 183 10.65 0.33 -2.17
C ARG A 183 9.94 1.52 -2.79
N ASP A 184 9.49 1.42 -4.03
CA ASP A 184 8.81 2.51 -4.74
C ASP A 184 7.48 2.89 -4.06
N THR A 185 6.69 1.90 -3.61
CA THR A 185 5.50 2.15 -2.80
C THR A 185 5.86 2.86 -1.50
N PHE A 186 6.87 2.39 -0.77
CA PHE A 186 7.33 3.04 0.45
C PHE A 186 7.86 4.45 0.21
N ALA A 187 8.52 4.72 -0.91
CA ALA A 187 9.00 6.06 -1.25
C ALA A 187 7.84 7.06 -1.27
N GLN A 188 6.74 6.69 -1.93
CA GLN A 188 5.52 7.50 -2.00
C GLN A 188 4.91 7.70 -0.61
N ARG A 189 4.73 6.62 0.16
CA ARG A 189 4.11 6.70 1.49
C ARG A 189 4.96 7.46 2.50
N TRP A 190 6.29 7.31 2.49
CA TRP A 190 7.18 8.12 3.33
C TRP A 190 7.12 9.60 2.95
N ALA A 191 7.11 9.93 1.65
CA ALA A 191 6.98 11.31 1.18
C ALA A 191 5.64 11.94 1.60
N ASP A 192 4.54 11.19 1.48
CA ASP A 192 3.21 11.64 1.92
C ASP A 192 3.18 11.93 3.42
N ASN A 193 3.70 11.02 4.24
CA ASN A 193 3.79 11.20 5.69
C ASN A 193 4.72 12.35 6.08
N ALA A 194 5.85 12.51 5.38
CA ALA A 194 6.78 13.62 5.59
C ALA A 194 6.10 14.96 5.28
N ARG A 195 5.42 15.07 4.14
CA ARG A 195 4.64 16.26 3.75
C ARG A 195 3.62 16.64 4.81
N GLN A 196 2.84 15.68 5.32
CA GLN A 196 1.82 15.95 6.34
C GLN A 196 2.42 16.43 7.67
N ARG A 197 3.66 16.05 7.98
CA ARG A 197 4.41 16.52 9.16
C ARG A 197 5.18 17.82 8.90
N GLY A 198 5.11 18.36 7.67
CA GLY A 198 5.92 19.49 7.24
C GLY A 198 7.41 19.18 7.29
N TRP A 199 7.81 17.96 6.94
CA TRP A 199 9.20 17.53 6.77
C TRP A 199 9.61 17.54 5.31
N TRP A 200 10.91 17.65 5.05
CA TRP A 200 11.42 17.63 3.69
C TRP A 200 11.36 16.23 3.07
N TYR A 201 10.96 16.18 1.81
CA TYR A 201 10.95 14.96 1.00
C TYR A 201 11.35 15.28 -0.44
N GLN A 202 11.87 14.31 -1.17
CA GLN A 202 12.12 14.46 -2.60
C GLN A 202 10.88 14.04 -3.40
N ASP A 203 10.51 14.84 -4.40
CA ASP A 203 9.53 14.43 -5.41
C ASP A 203 10.13 13.45 -6.43
N GLY A 204 9.33 13.01 -7.42
CA GLY A 204 9.77 12.06 -8.44
C GLY A 204 10.97 12.54 -9.29
N SER A 205 11.26 13.84 -9.33
CA SER A 205 12.45 14.39 -10.01
C SER A 205 13.71 14.37 -9.13
N GLY A 206 13.57 14.06 -7.84
CA GLY A 206 14.64 14.17 -6.85
C GLY A 206 14.76 15.57 -6.23
N ALA A 207 13.89 16.51 -6.60
CA ALA A 207 13.88 17.85 -6.02
C ALA A 207 13.26 17.83 -4.62
N TRP A 208 13.86 18.57 -3.69
CA TRP A 208 13.36 18.69 -2.33
C TRP A 208 12.10 19.57 -2.26
N ARG A 209 11.09 19.08 -1.54
CA ARG A 209 9.77 19.67 -1.30
C ARG A 209 9.44 19.60 0.20
N ARG A 210 8.49 20.41 0.65
CA ARG A 210 7.98 20.46 2.02
C ARG A 210 6.50 20.81 2.00
#